data_AF-A0A8H6THC8-F1
#
_entry.id   AF-A0A8H6THC8-F1
#
_cell.length_a   1.000
_cell.length_b   1.000
_cell.length_c   1.000
_cell.angle_alpha   90.00
_cell.angle_beta   90.00
_cell.angle_gamma   90.00
#
_symmetry.space_group_name_H-M   'P 1'
#
loop_
_entity.id
_entity.type
_entity.pdbx_description
1 polymer ?
#
loop_
_entity_poly.entity_id
_entity_poly.type
_entity_poly.pdbx_seq_one_letter_code
_entity_poly.pdbx_strand_id
1 'polypeptide(L)'
;MAALPNFTFDSTAEEVATALADNIKDKNVLITGTSLNGIGFEAARVIAKYANLVIITGYNAERLKLSEDAIKQENPSANVRRLTLDLSSLAAYAPITAYAEAKAAAVLTAAEISRRSKGRILGYSLHPGVIVTNIMDASAPVMQSIGILTPEGKPNLKDHKFKTIPQGAATTIAAAFDPRIVSTPGAYLDDSVVANEKVAPHSADPAAASAVWTATEELVGEKFEF
;
A
#
# COMPACT_ATOMS: atom_id res chain seq x y z
N MET A 1 27.62 -3.67 7.59
CA MET A 1 26.18 -3.88 7.86
C MET A 1 25.93 -5.37 7.89
N ALA A 2 25.09 -5.84 8.83
CA ALA A 2 24.59 -7.21 8.79
C ALA A 2 23.76 -7.41 7.50
N ALA A 3 23.75 -8.62 6.96
CA ALA A 3 22.89 -8.95 5.82
C ALA A 3 21.42 -8.80 6.23
N LEU A 4 20.60 -8.20 5.37
CA LEU A 4 19.16 -8.10 5.59
C LEU A 4 18.53 -9.50 5.56
N PRO A 5 17.54 -9.78 6.43
CA PRO A 5 16.81 -11.04 6.37
C PRO A 5 16.00 -11.15 5.08
N ASN A 6 15.61 -12.38 4.74
CA ASN A 6 14.61 -12.62 3.71
C ASN A 6 13.23 -12.38 4.31
N PHE A 7 12.47 -11.46 3.70
CA PHE A 7 11.08 -11.23 4.05
C PHE A 7 10.19 -12.27 3.35
N THR A 8 9.08 -12.62 3.99
CA THR A 8 8.18 -13.69 3.54
C THR A 8 6.72 -13.29 3.76
N PHE A 9 5.81 -14.20 3.42
CA PHE A 9 4.40 -14.10 3.74
C PHE A 9 4.14 -13.79 5.22
N ASP A 10 4.92 -14.38 6.12
CA ASP A 10 4.71 -14.30 7.56
C ASP A 10 5.35 -13.06 8.20
N SER A 11 6.24 -12.37 7.48
CA SER A 11 6.91 -11.17 7.99
C SER A 11 5.91 -10.08 8.35
N THR A 12 6.10 -9.48 9.52
CA THR A 12 5.29 -8.38 10.03
C THR A 12 5.92 -7.03 9.71
N ALA A 13 5.10 -5.98 9.74
CA ALA A 13 5.56 -4.60 9.62
C ALA A 13 6.68 -4.26 10.60
N GLU A 14 6.55 -4.72 11.86
CA GLU A 14 7.55 -4.50 12.92
C GLU A 14 8.91 -5.12 12.58
N GLU A 15 8.92 -6.37 12.11
CA GLU A 15 10.16 -7.07 11.72
C GLU A 15 10.82 -6.40 10.51
N VAL A 16 10.04 -6.07 9.48
CA VAL A 16 10.54 -5.42 8.27
C VAL A 16 11.10 -4.03 8.60
N ALA A 17 10.39 -3.23 9.38
CA ALA A 17 10.85 -1.89 9.75
C ALA A 17 12.09 -1.93 10.66
N THR A 18 12.15 -2.88 11.60
CA THR A 18 13.33 -3.08 12.44
C THR A 18 14.55 -3.41 11.59
N ALA A 19 14.40 -4.33 10.63
CA ALA A 19 15.47 -4.69 9.70
C ALA A 19 15.91 -3.54 8.80
N LEU A 20 14.98 -2.63 8.45
CA LEU A 20 15.22 -1.47 7.57
C LEU A 20 15.36 -0.15 8.34
N ALA A 21 15.59 -0.18 9.65
CA ALA A 21 15.57 1.01 10.50
C ALA A 21 16.54 2.11 10.01
N ASP A 22 17.75 1.72 9.60
CA ASP A 22 18.75 2.65 9.04
C ASP A 22 18.31 3.29 7.71
N ASN A 23 17.49 2.60 6.92
CA ASN A 23 16.95 3.12 5.65
C ASN A 23 15.72 4.03 5.86
N ILE A 24 14.96 3.79 6.93
CA ILE A 24 13.81 4.60 7.34
C ILE A 24 14.27 5.89 8.03
N LYS A 25 15.41 5.82 8.74
CA LYS A 25 15.98 6.95 9.46
C LYS A 25 16.14 8.17 8.55
N ASP A 26 15.86 9.34 9.11
CA ASP A 26 15.95 10.64 8.45
C ASP A 26 14.97 10.85 7.27
N LYS A 27 14.06 9.89 7.00
CA LYS A 27 13.04 10.03 5.95
C LYS A 27 11.81 10.78 6.44
N ASN A 28 11.24 11.56 5.54
CA ASN A 28 9.89 12.10 5.67
C ASN A 28 8.94 11.20 4.89
N VAL A 29 7.92 10.69 5.54
CA VAL A 29 7.05 9.65 4.98
C VAL A 29 5.62 10.14 5.01
N LEU A 30 4.96 10.19 3.86
CA LEU A 30 3.53 10.47 3.76
C LEU A 30 2.78 9.17 3.52
N ILE A 31 1.72 8.93 4.30
CA ILE A 31 0.92 7.72 4.20
C ILE A 31 -0.56 8.10 4.09
N THR A 32 -1.21 7.57 3.07
CA THR A 32 -2.65 7.73 2.85
C THR A 32 -3.43 6.56 3.46
N GLY A 33 -4.65 6.82 3.93
CA GLY A 33 -5.53 5.75 4.44
C GLY A 33 -5.11 5.26 5.83
N THR A 34 -4.82 6.19 6.74
CA THR A 34 -4.27 5.91 8.08
C THR A 34 -5.34 5.81 9.15
N SER A 35 -6.53 5.31 8.81
CA SER A 35 -7.58 5.02 9.80
C SER A 35 -7.11 3.94 10.76
N LEU A 36 -7.43 4.09 12.05
CA LEU A 36 -7.16 3.08 13.08
C LEU A 36 -7.56 1.67 12.62
N ASN A 37 -6.75 0.68 13.00
CA ASN A 37 -6.89 -0.73 12.60
C ASN A 37 -6.78 -1.00 11.10
N GLY A 38 -6.31 -0.03 10.30
CA GLY A 38 -6.00 -0.20 8.89
C GLY A 38 -4.52 -0.52 8.64
N ILE A 39 -4.22 -1.10 7.48
CA ILE A 39 -2.85 -1.39 7.02
C ILE A 39 -2.00 -0.11 6.96
N GLY A 40 -2.57 0.99 6.46
CA GLY A 40 -1.88 2.27 6.39
C GLY A 40 -1.55 2.85 7.76
N PHE A 41 -2.45 2.66 8.75
CA PHE A 41 -2.17 3.04 10.14
C PHE A 41 -1.05 2.20 10.73
N GLU A 42 -1.08 0.88 10.52
CA GLU A 42 -0.03 -0.02 11.03
C GLU A 42 1.34 0.32 10.44
N ALA A 43 1.43 0.60 9.14
CA ALA A 43 2.65 1.09 8.52
C ALA A 43 3.11 2.42 9.15
N ALA A 44 2.20 3.38 9.35
CA ALA A 44 2.52 4.67 9.98
C ALA A 44 3.05 4.51 11.41
N ARG A 45 2.39 3.67 12.21
CA ARG A 45 2.75 3.37 13.60
C ARG A 45 4.17 2.84 13.72
N VAL A 46 4.52 1.86 12.88
CA VAL A 46 5.84 1.23 12.93
C VAL A 46 6.92 2.16 12.35
N ILE A 47 6.66 2.81 11.21
CA ILE A 47 7.62 3.74 10.58
C ILE A 47 7.94 4.92 11.50
N ALA A 48 6.96 5.42 12.25
CA ALA A 48 7.13 6.56 13.17
C ALA A 48 8.14 6.32 14.31
N LYS A 49 8.58 5.08 14.52
CA LYS A 49 9.66 4.73 15.46
C LYS A 49 11.04 5.19 14.98
N TYR A 50 11.23 5.30 13.66
CA TYR A 50 12.54 5.51 13.04
C TYR A 50 12.59 6.74 12.14
N ALA A 51 11.48 7.09 11.48
CA ALA A 51 11.42 8.19 10.52
C ALA A 51 11.58 9.57 11.19
N ASN A 52 12.07 10.55 10.43
CA ASN A 52 12.16 11.93 10.88
C ASN A 52 10.77 12.61 10.97
N LEU A 53 9.87 12.28 10.05
CA LEU A 53 8.49 12.80 10.02
C LEU A 53 7.58 11.76 9.39
N VAL A 54 6.43 11.51 10.02
CA VAL A 54 5.31 10.78 9.40
C VAL A 54 4.12 11.70 9.21
N ILE A 55 3.72 11.91 7.96
CA ILE A 55 2.52 12.65 7.58
C ILE A 55 1.39 11.65 7.37
N ILE A 56 0.39 11.67 8.24
CA ILE A 56 -0.80 10.82 8.15
C ILE A 56 -1.94 11.58 7.48
N THR A 57 -2.57 10.98 6.46
CA THR A 57 -3.63 11.64 5.68
C THR A 57 -4.98 10.93 5.74
N GLY A 58 -6.04 11.73 5.66
CA GLY A 58 -7.43 11.28 5.66
C GLY A 58 -8.41 12.46 5.60
N TYR A 59 -9.66 12.19 5.26
CA TYR A 59 -10.67 13.23 5.10
C TYR A 59 -11.28 13.70 6.44
N ASN A 60 -11.22 12.86 7.48
CA ASN A 60 -11.80 13.17 8.79
C ASN A 60 -10.71 13.54 9.81
N ALA A 61 -10.71 14.81 10.24
CA ALA A 61 -9.69 15.36 11.14
C ALA A 61 -9.69 14.74 12.54
N GLU A 62 -10.86 14.34 13.07
CA GLU A 62 -10.99 13.70 14.38
C GLU A 62 -10.38 12.29 14.36
N ARG A 63 -10.67 11.51 13.32
CA ARG A 63 -10.06 10.19 13.11
C ARG A 63 -8.54 10.29 12.96
N LEU A 64 -8.04 11.31 12.25
CA LEU A 64 -6.60 11.55 12.18
C LEU A 64 -5.99 11.88 13.54
N LYS A 65 -6.71 12.62 14.39
CA LYS A 65 -6.27 12.87 15.76
C LYS A 65 -6.17 11.57 16.56
N LEU A 66 -7.16 10.68 16.46
CA LEU A 66 -7.10 9.37 17.11
C LEU A 66 -5.91 8.53 16.65
N SER A 67 -5.61 8.53 15.35
CA SER A 67 -4.43 7.86 14.81
C SER A 67 -3.12 8.48 15.32
N GLU A 68 -3.01 9.81 15.37
CA GLU A 68 -1.85 10.49 15.94
C GLU A 68 -1.66 10.14 17.43
N ASP A 69 -2.74 10.21 18.22
CA ASP A 69 -2.71 9.93 19.65
C ASP A 69 -2.27 8.48 19.92
N ALA A 70 -2.76 7.51 19.14
CA ALA A 70 -2.35 6.11 19.25
C ALA A 70 -0.86 5.90 18.92
N ILE A 71 -0.34 6.54 17.87
CA ILE A 71 1.09 6.48 17.53
C ILE A 71 1.93 7.08 18.66
N LYS A 72 1.53 8.24 19.21
CA LYS A 72 2.25 8.92 20.29
C LYS A 72 2.14 8.21 21.64
N GLN A 73 1.08 7.43 21.86
CA GLN A 73 0.97 6.58 23.05
C GLN A 73 2.06 5.51 23.06
N GLU A 74 2.38 4.92 21.91
CA GLU A 74 3.45 3.91 21.79
C GLU A 74 4.84 4.53 21.61
N ASN A 75 4.94 5.66 20.90
CA ASN A 75 6.18 6.39 20.69
C ASN A 75 5.99 7.90 20.95
N PRO A 76 6.16 8.36 22.21
CA PRO A 76 5.93 9.76 22.57
C PRO A 76 6.81 10.79 21.83
N SER A 77 7.98 10.38 21.32
CA SER A 77 8.88 11.25 20.57
C SER A 77 8.60 11.26 19.06
N ALA A 78 7.62 10.48 18.59
CA ALA A 78 7.26 10.42 17.17
C ALA A 78 6.85 11.80 16.64
N ASN A 79 7.53 12.26 15.59
CA ASN A 79 7.17 13.45 14.86
C ASN A 79 6.09 13.11 13.82
N VAL A 80 4.82 13.30 14.21
CA VAL A 80 3.66 13.00 13.38
C VAL A 80 2.95 14.30 13.00
N ARG A 81 2.63 14.46 11.72
CA ARG A 81 1.82 15.56 11.20
C ARG A 81 0.54 15.02 10.58
N ARG A 82 -0.59 15.62 10.93
CA ARG A 82 -1.88 15.36 10.28
C ARG A 82 -2.02 16.22 9.04
N LEU A 83 -2.51 15.63 7.95
CA LEU A 83 -2.91 16.34 6.74
C LEU A 83 -4.33 15.92 6.36
N THR A 84 -5.30 16.81 6.58
CA THR A 84 -6.65 16.59 6.10
C THR A 84 -6.65 16.69 4.57
N LEU A 85 -7.02 15.58 3.93
CA LEU A 85 -7.04 15.44 2.49
C LEU A 85 -8.34 14.76 2.10
N ASP A 86 -9.26 15.51 1.51
CA ASP A 86 -10.49 14.98 0.96
C ASP A 86 -10.30 14.72 -0.54
N LEU A 87 -9.99 13.47 -0.88
CA LEU A 87 -9.94 12.98 -2.26
C LEU A 87 -11.24 12.26 -2.65
N SER A 88 -12.30 12.39 -1.84
CA SER A 88 -13.51 11.63 -2.05
C SER A 88 -14.36 12.25 -3.16
N SER A 89 -14.61 11.46 -4.20
CA SER A 89 -15.80 11.58 -5.04
C SER A 89 -16.67 10.37 -4.72
N LEU A 90 -17.61 10.54 -3.80
CA LEU A 90 -18.46 9.45 -3.28
C LEU A 90 -19.57 9.02 -4.25
N ALA A 91 -19.41 9.25 -5.55
CA ALA A 91 -20.35 8.80 -6.56
C ALA A 91 -20.26 7.26 -6.71
N ALA A 92 -21.12 6.58 -5.94
CA ALA A 92 -21.41 5.15 -5.94
C ALA A 92 -20.27 4.20 -5.50
N TYR A 93 -20.63 3.25 -4.63
CA TYR A 93 -19.81 2.06 -4.35
C TYR A 93 -19.50 1.36 -5.68
N ALA A 94 -18.23 1.38 -6.06
CA ALA A 94 -17.77 0.73 -7.27
C ALA A 94 -18.00 -0.80 -7.16
N PRO A 95 -18.66 -1.45 -8.13
CA PRO A 95 -18.68 -2.90 -8.23
C PRO A 95 -17.26 -3.47 -8.18
N ILE A 96 -17.12 -4.76 -7.84
CA ILE A 96 -15.82 -5.46 -7.78
C ILE A 96 -14.96 -5.22 -9.04
N THR A 97 -15.61 -5.06 -10.21
CA THR A 97 -14.95 -4.72 -11.49
C THR A 97 -14.26 -3.37 -11.46
N ALA A 98 -14.95 -2.31 -11.03
CA ALA A 98 -14.36 -0.97 -10.96
C ALA A 98 -13.24 -0.91 -9.90
N TYR A 99 -13.37 -1.67 -8.80
CA TYR A 99 -12.26 -1.86 -7.87
C TYR A 99 -11.06 -2.55 -8.55
N ALA A 100 -11.28 -3.63 -9.30
CA ALA A 100 -10.22 -4.35 -10.01
C ALA A 100 -9.52 -3.47 -11.06
N GLU A 101 -10.27 -2.68 -11.84
CA GLU A 101 -9.74 -1.72 -12.80
C GLU A 101 -8.88 -0.65 -12.10
N ALA A 102 -9.34 -0.11 -10.96
CA ALA A 102 -8.56 0.84 -10.19
C ALA A 102 -7.24 0.24 -9.66
N LYS A 103 -7.22 -1.06 -9.30
CA LYS A 103 -5.99 -1.76 -8.90
C LYS A 103 -5.06 -2.06 -10.07
N ALA A 104 -5.59 -2.40 -11.24
CA ALA A 104 -4.79 -2.51 -12.46
C ALA A 104 -4.14 -1.16 -12.83
N ALA A 105 -4.91 -0.07 -12.77
CA ALA A 105 -4.42 1.28 -13.01
C ALA A 105 -3.30 1.67 -12.03
N ALA A 106 -3.38 1.29 -10.76
CA ALA A 106 -2.32 1.55 -9.78
C ALA A 106 -0.98 0.86 -10.15
N VAL A 107 -1.02 -0.37 -10.65
CA VAL A 107 0.17 -1.10 -11.13
C VAL A 107 0.79 -0.37 -12.32
N LEU A 108 -0.04 -0.03 -13.32
CA LEU A 108 0.39 0.70 -14.51
C LEU A 108 0.99 2.08 -14.17
N THR A 109 0.38 2.82 -13.25
CA THR A 109 0.86 4.12 -12.79
C THR A 109 2.23 4.03 -12.11
N ALA A 110 2.47 3.02 -11.28
CA ALA A 110 3.77 2.82 -10.62
C ALA A 110 4.90 2.56 -11.63
N ALA A 111 4.62 1.79 -12.68
CA ALA A 111 5.57 1.57 -13.77
C ALA A 111 5.80 2.85 -14.59
N GLU A 112 4.73 3.57 -14.90
CA GLU A 112 4.81 4.73 -15.79
C GLU A 112 5.48 5.95 -15.13
N ILE A 113 5.22 6.23 -13.84
CA ILE A 113 5.91 7.30 -13.11
C ILE A 113 7.42 7.05 -13.05
N SER A 114 7.81 5.78 -12.86
CA SER A 114 9.21 5.37 -12.84
C SER A 114 9.88 5.60 -14.20
N ARG A 115 9.21 5.21 -15.28
CA ARG A 115 9.68 5.38 -16.66
C ARG A 115 9.80 6.86 -17.03
N ARG A 116 8.76 7.66 -16.78
CA ARG A 116 8.71 9.08 -17.13
C ARG A 116 9.70 9.92 -16.33
N SER A 117 9.85 9.63 -15.05
CA SER A 117 10.79 10.35 -14.19
C SER A 117 12.26 10.01 -14.43
N LYS A 118 12.55 9.02 -15.28
CA LYS A 118 13.89 8.51 -15.59
C LYS A 118 14.65 8.11 -14.32
N GLY A 119 13.95 7.46 -13.38
CA GLY A 119 14.52 6.97 -12.13
C GLY A 119 14.67 8.01 -11.02
N ARG A 120 14.21 9.26 -11.20
CA ARG A 120 14.13 10.23 -10.09
C ARG A 120 13.03 9.91 -9.10
N ILE A 121 11.97 9.25 -9.57
CA ILE A 121 10.89 8.72 -8.75
C ILE A 121 10.92 7.20 -8.92
N LEU A 122 11.06 6.49 -7.81
CA LEU A 122 10.98 5.04 -7.78
C LEU A 122 9.54 4.67 -7.39
N GLY A 123 8.72 4.36 -8.40
CA GLY A 123 7.36 3.87 -8.19
C GLY A 123 7.37 2.35 -8.00
N TYR A 124 6.59 1.86 -7.04
CA TYR A 124 6.38 0.43 -6.82
C TYR A 124 4.89 0.18 -6.63
N SER A 125 4.43 -0.97 -7.11
CA SER A 125 3.09 -1.49 -6.81
C SER A 125 3.22 -2.77 -6.00
N LEU A 126 2.17 -3.15 -5.28
CA LEU A 126 2.24 -4.33 -4.41
C LEU A 126 0.90 -4.97 -4.10
N HIS A 127 0.95 -6.23 -3.67
CA HIS A 127 -0.14 -6.91 -2.99
C HIS A 127 0.13 -6.97 -1.48
N PRO A 128 -0.81 -6.55 -0.63
CA PRO A 128 -0.65 -6.69 0.82
C PRO A 128 -0.98 -8.11 1.32
N GLY A 129 -1.27 -9.06 0.44
CA GLY A 129 -1.88 -10.35 0.79
C GLY A 129 -3.38 -10.24 1.03
N VAL A 130 -4.01 -11.40 1.25
CA VAL A 130 -5.45 -11.46 1.53
C VAL A 130 -5.66 -11.22 3.02
N ILE A 131 -6.27 -10.09 3.37
CA ILE A 131 -6.56 -9.69 4.75
C ILE A 131 -8.07 -9.56 4.86
N VAL A 132 -8.63 -10.13 5.93
CA VAL A 132 -10.06 -10.01 6.22
C VAL A 132 -10.33 -8.55 6.60
N THR A 133 -10.95 -7.82 5.69
CA THR A 133 -11.28 -6.40 5.84
C THR A 133 -12.70 -6.17 5.35
N ASN A 134 -13.24 -4.98 5.63
CA ASN A 134 -14.59 -4.56 5.25
C ASN A 134 -14.89 -4.68 3.73
N ILE A 135 -13.87 -4.79 2.86
CA ILE A 135 -14.07 -4.99 1.41
C ILE A 135 -14.71 -6.35 1.13
N MET A 136 -14.44 -7.36 1.96
CA MET A 136 -15.03 -8.70 1.81
C MET A 136 -16.54 -8.69 2.07
N ASP A 137 -17.01 -7.81 2.97
CA ASP A 137 -18.44 -7.70 3.28
C ASP A 137 -19.23 -7.10 2.11
N ALA A 138 -18.70 -6.04 1.49
CA ALA A 138 -19.34 -5.37 0.35
C ALA A 138 -19.42 -6.24 -0.92
N SER A 139 -18.58 -7.27 -1.02
CA SER A 139 -18.49 -8.18 -2.18
C SER A 139 -18.73 -9.65 -1.81
N ALA A 140 -19.42 -9.92 -0.70
CA ALA A 140 -19.55 -11.26 -0.14
C ALA A 140 -20.00 -12.34 -1.16
N PRO A 141 -21.00 -12.11 -2.03
CA PRO A 141 -21.42 -13.13 -3.01
C PRO A 141 -20.31 -13.52 -4.00
N VAL A 142 -19.50 -12.55 -4.43
CA VAL A 142 -18.35 -12.80 -5.31
C VAL A 142 -17.26 -13.54 -4.55
N MET A 143 -16.97 -13.12 -3.32
CA MET A 143 -15.93 -13.76 -2.50
C MET A 143 -16.28 -15.21 -2.14
N GLN A 144 -17.57 -15.53 -1.99
CA GLN A 144 -18.06 -16.89 -1.81
C GLN A 144 -17.92 -17.74 -3.08
N SER A 145 -18.26 -17.18 -4.25
CA SER A 145 -18.18 -17.94 -5.50
C SER A 145 -16.75 -18.30 -5.90
N ILE A 146 -15.76 -17.49 -5.48
CA ILE A 146 -14.33 -17.76 -5.69
C ILE A 146 -13.66 -18.46 -4.49
N GLY A 147 -14.42 -18.85 -3.46
CA GLY A 147 -13.94 -19.67 -2.34
C GLY A 147 -13.18 -18.94 -1.23
N ILE A 148 -13.02 -17.62 -1.30
CA ILE A 148 -12.37 -16.79 -0.27
C ILE A 148 -13.21 -16.76 1.02
N LEU A 149 -14.54 -16.71 0.89
CA LEU A 149 -15.47 -16.84 2.00
C LEU A 149 -16.22 -18.18 1.92
N THR A 150 -16.55 -18.75 3.08
CA THR A 150 -17.46 -19.90 3.19
C THR A 150 -18.89 -19.46 2.82
N PRO A 151 -19.82 -20.41 2.56
CA PRO A 151 -21.24 -20.09 2.34
C PRO A 151 -21.87 -19.27 3.47
N GLU A 152 -21.34 -19.36 4.68
CA GLU A 152 -21.77 -18.60 5.87
C GLU A 152 -21.11 -17.21 5.97
N GLY A 153 -20.31 -16.81 4.98
CA GLY A 153 -19.64 -15.51 4.91
C GLY A 153 -18.38 -15.41 5.77
N LYS A 154 -17.85 -16.52 6.27
CA LYS A 154 -16.63 -16.54 7.09
C LYS A 154 -15.38 -16.72 6.22
N PRO A 155 -14.19 -16.25 6.63
CA PRO A 155 -12.95 -16.54 5.93
C PRO A 155 -12.72 -18.05 5.76
N ASN A 156 -12.47 -18.51 4.53
CA ASN A 156 -12.21 -19.93 4.26
C ASN A 156 -10.75 -20.30 4.62
N LEU A 157 -10.52 -20.62 5.89
CA LEU A 157 -9.20 -20.97 6.42
C LEU A 157 -8.68 -22.35 5.96
N LYS A 158 -9.52 -23.17 5.34
CA LYS A 158 -9.12 -24.51 4.87
C LYS A 158 -8.30 -24.43 3.60
N ASP A 159 -8.74 -23.58 2.67
CA ASP A 159 -8.17 -23.50 1.32
C ASP A 159 -7.34 -22.22 1.11
N HIS A 160 -7.44 -21.26 2.03
CA HIS A 160 -6.74 -19.98 1.93
C HIS A 160 -6.01 -19.61 3.23
N LYS A 161 -4.82 -19.03 3.07
CA LYS A 161 -4.09 -18.35 4.14
C LYS A 161 -4.43 -16.87 4.12
N PHE A 162 -4.71 -16.32 5.29
CA PHE A 162 -5.00 -14.91 5.48
C PHE A 162 -3.86 -14.26 6.25
N LYS A 163 -3.51 -13.04 5.87
CA LYS A 163 -2.57 -12.21 6.60
C LYS A 163 -3.28 -11.43 7.69
N THR A 164 -2.55 -11.20 8.78
CA THR A 164 -2.90 -10.18 9.78
C THR A 164 -2.61 -8.78 9.25
N ILE A 165 -3.13 -7.73 9.90
CA ILE A 165 -2.83 -6.34 9.52
C ILE A 165 -1.31 -6.04 9.57
N PRO A 166 -0.55 -6.45 10.61
CA PRO A 166 0.91 -6.32 10.62
C PRO A 166 1.59 -6.98 9.42
N GLN A 167 1.19 -8.19 9.04
CA GLN A 167 1.74 -8.88 7.87
C GLN A 167 1.35 -8.19 6.56
N GLY A 168 0.16 -7.59 6.51
CA GLY A 168 -0.31 -6.82 5.37
C GLY A 168 0.45 -5.52 5.13
N ALA A 169 0.91 -4.87 6.20
CA ALA A 169 1.68 -3.63 6.12
C ALA A 169 3.16 -3.87 5.77
N ALA A 170 3.68 -5.09 5.97
CA ALA A 170 5.08 -5.44 5.74
C ALA A 170 5.57 -5.10 4.33
N THR A 171 4.81 -5.48 3.30
CA THR A 171 5.20 -5.25 1.90
C THR A 171 5.25 -3.76 1.53
N THR A 172 4.39 -2.94 2.13
CA THR A 172 4.45 -1.47 1.97
C THR A 172 5.75 -0.88 2.52
N ILE A 173 6.21 -1.37 3.68
CA ILE A 173 7.46 -0.92 4.30
C ILE A 173 8.65 -1.38 3.45
N ALA A 174 8.66 -2.64 3.01
CA ALA A 174 9.71 -3.14 2.12
C ALA A 174 9.78 -2.36 0.80
N ALA A 175 8.64 -2.11 0.14
CA ALA A 175 8.57 -1.33 -1.09
C ALA A 175 9.16 0.09 -0.94
N ALA A 176 9.01 0.69 0.25
CA ALA A 176 9.46 2.05 0.51
C ALA A 176 10.94 2.15 0.90
N PHE A 177 11.51 1.14 1.57
CA PHE A 177 12.81 1.27 2.24
C PHE A 177 13.82 0.17 1.96
N ASP A 178 13.45 -0.93 1.29
CA ASP A 178 14.40 -2.01 1.01
C ASP A 178 15.44 -1.57 -0.03
N PRO A 179 16.74 -1.48 0.32
CA PRO A 179 17.76 -1.06 -0.63
C PRO A 179 17.99 -2.08 -1.75
N ARG A 180 17.50 -3.32 -1.62
CA ARG A 180 17.72 -4.39 -2.62
C ARG A 180 16.90 -4.19 -3.89
N ILE A 181 15.81 -3.42 -3.84
CA ILE A 181 14.88 -3.23 -4.97
C ILE A 181 15.09 -1.91 -5.72
N VAL A 182 16.01 -1.05 -5.28
CA VAL A 182 16.23 0.29 -5.86
C VAL A 182 16.62 0.27 -7.34
N SER A 183 17.16 -0.85 -7.82
CA SER A 183 17.52 -1.08 -9.22
C SER A 183 16.35 -1.57 -10.09
N THR A 184 15.17 -1.78 -9.51
CA THR A 184 13.97 -2.28 -10.21
C THR A 184 12.76 -1.34 -10.08
N PRO A 185 12.88 -0.04 -10.38
CA PRO A 185 11.74 0.86 -10.31
C PRO A 185 10.65 0.42 -11.30
N GLY A 186 9.39 0.57 -10.89
CA GLY A 186 8.21 0.07 -11.60
C GLY A 186 7.83 -1.37 -11.27
N ALA A 187 8.60 -2.06 -10.43
CA ALA A 187 8.30 -3.44 -10.06
C ALA A 187 7.01 -3.57 -9.23
N TYR A 188 6.41 -4.76 -9.34
CA TYR A 188 5.35 -5.24 -8.48
C TYR A 188 5.93 -6.12 -7.37
N LEU A 189 5.46 -5.93 -6.14
CA LEU A 189 5.87 -6.70 -4.99
C LEU A 189 4.74 -7.58 -4.45
N ASP A 190 5.10 -8.78 -4.04
CA ASP A 190 4.24 -9.67 -3.25
C ASP A 190 5.11 -10.31 -2.17
N ASP A 191 4.55 -10.47 -0.97
CA ASP A 191 5.29 -10.96 0.20
C ASP A 191 6.65 -10.25 0.43
N SER A 192 6.69 -8.94 0.16
CA SER A 192 7.86 -8.07 0.34
C SER A 192 9.04 -8.36 -0.59
N VAL A 193 8.82 -9.07 -1.70
CA VAL A 193 9.81 -9.34 -2.74
C VAL A 193 9.25 -8.99 -4.13
N VAL A 194 10.14 -8.74 -5.10
CA VAL A 194 9.74 -8.49 -6.50
C VAL A 194 9.08 -9.75 -7.09
N ALA A 195 7.90 -9.58 -7.66
CA ALA A 195 7.04 -10.67 -8.14
C ALA A 195 6.32 -10.27 -9.46
N ASN A 196 7.07 -9.69 -10.40
CA ASN A 196 6.52 -9.19 -11.68
C ASN A 196 5.77 -10.26 -12.47
N GLU A 197 6.14 -11.54 -12.33
CA GLU A 197 5.48 -12.68 -12.95
C GLU A 197 4.02 -12.88 -12.51
N LYS A 198 3.60 -12.28 -11.39
CA LYS A 198 2.22 -12.32 -10.89
C LYS A 198 1.33 -11.23 -11.48
N VAL A 199 1.90 -10.26 -12.19
CA VAL A 199 1.14 -9.17 -12.80
C VAL A 199 0.39 -9.69 -14.02
N ALA A 200 -0.92 -9.45 -14.06
CA ALA A 200 -1.74 -9.82 -15.22
C ALA A 200 -1.25 -9.09 -16.48
N PRO A 201 -1.25 -9.74 -17.67
CA PRO A 201 -0.68 -9.14 -18.89
C PRO A 201 -1.23 -7.75 -19.23
N HIS A 202 -2.52 -7.50 -19.02
CA HIS A 202 -3.15 -6.19 -19.27
C HIS A 202 -2.66 -5.09 -18.30
N SER A 203 -2.17 -5.46 -17.12
CA SER A 203 -1.62 -4.55 -16.10
C SER A 203 -0.10 -4.38 -16.24
N ALA A 204 0.53 -5.06 -17.20
CA ALA A 204 1.95 -4.95 -17.53
C ALA A 204 2.19 -4.30 -18.91
N ASP A 205 1.14 -3.93 -19.64
CA ASP A 205 1.23 -3.38 -20.98
C ASP A 205 1.70 -1.91 -20.97
N PRO A 206 2.87 -1.58 -21.57
CA PRO A 206 3.35 -0.21 -21.66
C PRO A 206 2.41 0.75 -22.39
N ALA A 207 1.65 0.27 -23.38
CA ALA A 207 0.68 1.09 -24.10
C ALA A 207 -0.50 1.47 -23.17
N ALA A 208 -1.02 0.50 -22.42
CA ALA A 208 -2.03 0.74 -21.38
C ALA A 208 -1.50 1.71 -20.31
N ALA A 209 -0.23 1.56 -19.89
CA ALA A 209 0.39 2.44 -18.90
C ALA A 209 0.43 3.89 -19.36
N SER A 210 0.84 4.12 -20.62
CA SER A 210 0.83 5.46 -21.22
C SER A 210 -0.59 6.01 -21.33
N ALA A 211 -1.58 5.18 -21.69
CA ALA A 211 -2.98 5.61 -21.81
C ALA A 211 -3.59 6.00 -20.46
N VAL A 212 -3.36 5.20 -19.41
CA VAL A 212 -3.79 5.50 -18.03
C VAL A 212 -3.19 6.81 -17.55
N TRP A 213 -1.92 7.08 -17.87
CA TRP A 213 -1.27 8.35 -17.52
C TRP A 213 -1.93 9.55 -18.19
N THR A 214 -2.13 9.47 -19.52
CA THR A 214 -2.79 10.55 -20.27
C THR A 214 -4.19 10.82 -19.74
N ALA A 215 -4.99 9.77 -19.51
CA ALA A 215 -6.32 9.92 -18.92
C ALA A 215 -6.26 10.52 -17.50
N THR A 216 -5.28 10.11 -16.69
CA THR A 216 -5.07 10.68 -15.34
C THR A 216 -4.79 12.18 -15.41
N GLU A 217 -3.86 12.60 -16.27
CA GLU A 217 -3.54 14.02 -16.48
C GLU A 217 -4.76 14.85 -16.93
N GLU A 218 -5.57 14.30 -17.82
CA GLU A 218 -6.82 14.94 -18.29
C GLU A 218 -7.85 15.06 -17.16
N LEU A 219 -8.05 14.00 -16.38
CA LEU A 219 -9.00 13.97 -15.26
C LEU A 219 -8.63 14.92 -14.13
N VAL A 220 -7.34 15.04 -13.81
CA VAL A 220 -6.87 15.94 -12.75
C VAL A 220 -6.61 17.37 -13.26
N GLY A 221 -6.61 17.59 -14.58
CA GLY A 221 -6.37 18.89 -15.19
C GLY A 221 -4.92 19.38 -15.07
N GLU A 222 -3.96 18.46 -14.89
CA GLU A 222 -2.54 18.78 -14.67
C GLU A 222 -1.65 17.93 -15.58
N LYS A 223 -0.58 18.52 -16.10
CA LYS A 223 0.49 17.82 -16.83
C LYS A 223 1.68 17.65 -15.91
N PHE A 224 2.17 16.42 -15.80
CA PHE A 224 3.31 16.12 -14.94
C PHE A 224 4.59 16.13 -15.77
N GLU A 225 5.37 17.18 -15.60
CA GLU A 225 6.72 17.26 -16.14
C GLU A 225 7.70 16.77 -15.08
N PHE A 226 8.44 15.72 -15.43
CA PHE A 226 9.58 15.28 -14.67
C PHE A 226 10.81 15.83 -15.39
#